data_AF-A0A2M6VDH0-F1
#
_entry.id   AF-A0A2M6VDH0-F1
#
_cell.length_a   1.000
_cell.length_b   1.000
_cell.length_c   1.000
_cell.angle_alpha   90.00
_cell.angle_beta   90.00
_cell.angle_gamma   90.00
#
_symmetry.space_group_name_H-M   'P 1'
#
loop_
_entity.id
_entity.type
_entity.pdbx_description
1 polymer ?
#
loop_
_entity_poly.entity_id
_entity_poly.type
_entity_poly.pdbx_seq_one_letter_code
_entity_poly.pdbx_strand_id
1 'polypeptide(L)'
;MNFLKTSFVACVASAVVWTLPVAAQQAATFPTKPVNIVTAFAAGSGPDAVLRQVSDKLSKLWNQPVTITNKPGGGGFIAIDATQRMPADGYTLLQLDSEHLSALPLLYKSKNFVTLNTFDPVAPLFRTPFLVAVATDSKWQNMKDLIASAKSEPNKVSYGSWGIGSPGHLGGEQLELLTNSEMTHVAYREVSQLFTSVGAGDIQWSFASIPSSQGVFKAGKIRYLAVAASKRLPQMPDVPTVTEATGLAGFDVNSFVVLLSPKGLASDVSAKINADVLKVLADPEVKTRFNTFAFESLTWSPDEIRKNADAKSKIYDQLVKRKNISLD
;
A
#
# COMPACT_ATOMS: atom_id res chain seq x y z
N MET A 1 69.90 -75.01 -20.12
CA MET A 1 68.97 -76.11 -19.77
C MET A 1 67.79 -75.50 -19.04
N ASN A 2 66.68 -75.34 -19.75
CA ASN A 2 65.29 -75.50 -19.28
C ASN A 2 64.63 -74.59 -18.22
N PHE A 3 63.62 -73.88 -18.75
CA PHE A 3 62.27 -73.61 -18.26
C PHE A 3 61.90 -72.28 -17.56
N LEU A 4 61.01 -71.57 -18.28
CA LEU A 4 60.02 -70.58 -17.86
C LEU A 4 59.36 -70.90 -16.50
N LYS A 5 58.98 -69.84 -15.78
CA LYS A 5 57.60 -69.62 -15.32
C LYS A 5 57.38 -68.16 -14.88
N THR A 6 56.58 -67.46 -15.68
CA THR A 6 55.85 -66.23 -15.37
C THR A 6 54.85 -66.44 -14.22
N SER A 7 54.82 -65.52 -13.26
CA SER A 7 53.63 -65.26 -12.43
C SER A 7 53.51 -63.75 -12.16
N PHE A 8 52.50 -63.17 -12.78
CA PHE A 8 51.97 -61.83 -12.56
C PHE A 8 51.42 -61.74 -11.13
N VAL A 9 51.93 -60.84 -10.30
CA VAL A 9 51.28 -60.47 -9.03
C VAL A 9 50.59 -59.13 -9.25
N ALA A 10 49.27 -59.18 -9.41
CA ALA A 10 48.41 -58.01 -9.50
C ALA A 10 48.32 -57.32 -8.13
N CYS A 11 48.87 -56.11 -8.00
CA CYS A 11 48.61 -55.23 -6.88
C CYS A 11 47.19 -54.65 -7.01
N VAL A 12 46.22 -55.24 -6.30
CA VAL A 12 44.90 -54.63 -6.11
C VAL A 12 45.04 -53.56 -5.03
N ALA A 13 45.23 -52.31 -5.45
CA ALA A 13 45.11 -51.16 -4.58
C ALA A 13 43.62 -50.89 -4.31
N SER A 14 43.10 -51.38 -3.18
CA SER A 14 41.75 -51.05 -2.72
C SER A 14 41.70 -49.58 -2.29
N ALA A 15 41.26 -48.71 -3.21
CA ALA A 15 40.93 -47.33 -2.90
C ALA A 15 39.66 -47.31 -2.02
N VAL A 16 39.83 -47.07 -0.72
CA VAL A 16 38.72 -46.77 0.19
C VAL A 16 38.21 -45.38 -0.18
N VAL A 17 37.15 -45.33 -0.99
CA VAL A 17 36.40 -44.10 -1.27
C VAL A 17 35.63 -43.75 0.01
N TRP A 18 36.17 -42.81 0.78
CA TRP A 18 35.43 -42.16 1.85
C TRP A 18 34.32 -41.33 1.21
N THR A 19 33.13 -41.91 1.11
CA THR A 19 31.90 -41.17 0.79
C THR A 19 31.62 -40.24 1.98
N LEU A 20 32.14 -39.01 1.93
CA LEU A 20 31.69 -37.96 2.82
C LEU A 20 30.17 -37.83 2.65
N PRO A 21 29.37 -37.92 3.72
CA PRO A 21 27.95 -37.62 3.60
C PRO A 21 27.85 -36.19 3.11
N VAL A 22 27.32 -36.02 1.89
CA VAL A 22 26.78 -34.74 1.44
C VAL A 22 25.65 -34.45 2.41
N ALA A 23 25.96 -33.73 3.48
CA ALA A 23 24.95 -33.09 4.28
C ALA A 23 24.13 -32.28 3.29
N ALA A 24 22.90 -32.72 3.02
CA ALA A 24 21.93 -31.90 2.33
C ALA A 24 21.95 -30.57 3.06
N GLN A 25 22.51 -29.54 2.42
CA GLN A 25 22.58 -28.22 2.99
C GLN A 25 21.13 -27.79 3.13
N GLN A 26 20.59 -27.99 4.32
CA GLN A 26 19.22 -27.68 4.63
C GLN A 26 19.11 -26.19 4.35
N ALA A 27 18.44 -25.85 3.24
CA ALA A 27 18.29 -24.48 2.80
C ALA A 27 17.86 -23.70 4.03
N ALA A 28 18.69 -22.74 4.44
CA ALA A 28 18.44 -21.99 5.67
C ALA A 28 17.02 -21.44 5.55
N THR A 29 16.10 -21.96 6.37
CA THR A 29 14.68 -21.61 6.25
C THR A 29 14.56 -20.15 6.65
N PHE A 30 14.39 -19.28 5.65
CA PHE A 30 14.14 -17.86 5.87
C PHE A 30 12.97 -17.69 6.88
N PRO A 31 13.01 -16.72 7.81
CA PRO A 31 14.17 -15.94 8.21
C PRO A 31 14.99 -16.62 9.33
N THR A 32 16.32 -16.45 9.31
CA THR A 32 17.24 -16.93 10.36
C THR A 32 17.83 -15.81 11.23
N LYS A 33 17.48 -14.57 10.94
CA LYS A 33 17.87 -13.35 11.66
C LYS A 33 16.71 -12.35 11.63
N PRO A 34 16.75 -11.26 12.41
CA PRO A 34 15.72 -10.24 12.41
C PRO A 34 15.40 -9.69 11.01
N VAL A 35 14.12 -9.42 10.75
CA VAL A 35 13.63 -8.73 9.55
C VAL A 35 13.32 -7.28 9.91
N ASN A 36 13.66 -6.34 9.05
CA ASN A 36 13.31 -4.93 9.18
C ASN A 36 12.34 -4.54 8.07
N ILE A 37 11.28 -3.81 8.42
CA ILE A 37 10.35 -3.22 7.48
C ILE A 37 10.48 -1.71 7.55
N VAL A 38 10.99 -1.10 6.48
CA VAL A 38 10.99 0.35 6.31
C VAL A 38 9.62 0.78 5.84
N THR A 39 9.08 1.88 6.37
CA THR A 39 7.77 2.40 5.96
C THR A 39 7.81 3.87 5.64
N ALA A 40 7.12 4.28 4.56
CA ALA A 40 6.98 5.68 4.17
C ALA A 40 5.96 6.46 5.04
N PHE A 41 5.28 5.78 5.96
CA PHE A 41 4.22 6.38 6.77
C PHE A 41 4.72 6.80 8.15
N ALA A 42 4.17 7.89 8.69
CA ALA A 42 4.48 8.36 10.03
C ALA A 42 4.00 7.37 11.10
N ALA A 43 4.70 7.34 12.24
CA ALA A 43 4.31 6.50 13.37
C ALA A 43 2.90 6.89 13.86
N GLY A 44 2.07 5.89 14.16
CA GLY A 44 0.69 6.08 14.61
C GLY A 44 -0.34 6.33 13.49
N SER A 45 0.09 6.46 12.24
CA SER A 45 -0.83 6.51 11.09
C SER A 45 -1.51 5.15 10.84
N GLY A 46 -2.60 5.13 10.07
CA GLY A 46 -3.33 3.90 9.72
C GLY A 46 -2.43 2.77 9.19
N PRO A 47 -1.60 3.02 8.16
CA PRO A 47 -0.65 2.03 7.64
C PRO A 47 0.40 1.56 8.64
N ASP A 48 0.93 2.43 9.50
CA ASP A 48 1.89 2.06 10.55
C ASP A 48 1.24 1.19 11.63
N ALA A 49 0.03 1.54 12.07
CA ALA A 49 -0.70 0.78 13.08
C ALA A 49 -1.00 -0.66 12.60
N VAL A 50 -1.38 -0.82 11.33
CA VAL A 50 -1.56 -2.15 10.73
C VAL A 50 -0.23 -2.89 10.61
N LEU A 51 0.83 -2.21 10.15
CA LEU A 51 2.14 -2.83 9.98
C LEU A 51 2.67 -3.39 11.29
N ARG A 52 2.51 -2.66 12.41
CA ARG A 52 2.89 -3.13 13.75
C ARG A 52 2.17 -4.41 14.13
N GLN A 53 0.85 -4.46 13.95
CA GLN A 53 0.07 -5.65 14.26
C GLN A 53 0.47 -6.86 13.41
N VAL A 54 0.69 -6.65 12.11
CA VAL A 54 1.15 -7.70 11.19
C VAL A 54 2.56 -8.16 11.59
N SER A 55 3.46 -7.23 11.91
CA SER A 55 4.85 -7.51 12.31
C SER A 55 4.92 -8.31 13.61
N ASP A 56 4.08 -8.00 14.60
CA ASP A 56 4.02 -8.74 15.85
C ASP A 56 3.61 -10.21 15.63
N LYS A 57 2.66 -10.45 14.73
CA LYS A 57 2.19 -11.79 14.36
C LYS A 57 3.24 -12.53 13.52
N LEU A 58 3.86 -11.85 12.56
CA LEU A 58 4.97 -12.41 11.76
C LEU A 58 6.16 -12.77 12.64
N SER A 59 6.49 -11.94 13.62
CA SER A 59 7.62 -12.21 14.52
C SER A 59 7.42 -13.51 15.31
N LYS A 60 6.20 -13.73 15.80
CA LYS A 60 5.82 -15.01 16.46
C LYS A 60 5.85 -16.18 15.48
N LEU A 61 5.33 -16.00 14.26
CA LEU A 61 5.28 -17.04 13.24
C LEU A 61 6.69 -17.46 12.76
N TRP A 62 7.58 -16.49 12.62
CA TRP A 62 8.95 -16.70 12.14
C TRP A 62 9.94 -17.04 13.24
N ASN A 63 9.56 -16.89 14.51
CA ASN A 63 10.47 -16.98 15.66
C ASN A 63 11.73 -16.10 15.47
N GLN A 64 11.54 -14.91 14.89
CA GLN A 64 12.56 -13.90 14.63
C GLN A 64 11.95 -12.52 14.87
N PRO A 65 12.71 -11.54 15.40
CA PRO A 65 12.21 -10.17 15.52
C PRO A 65 11.82 -9.57 14.16
N VAL A 66 10.66 -8.92 14.09
CA VAL A 66 10.27 -8.09 12.94
C VAL A 66 10.20 -6.64 13.42
N THR A 67 11.13 -5.83 12.97
CA THR A 67 11.30 -4.43 13.38
C THR A 67 10.74 -3.48 12.32
N ILE A 68 10.33 -2.28 12.74
CA ILE A 68 9.75 -1.26 11.85
C ILE A 68 10.57 0.02 11.94
N THR A 69 10.95 0.55 10.78
CA THR A 69 11.66 1.83 10.66
C THR A 69 10.79 2.83 9.89
N ASN A 70 10.20 3.80 10.59
CA ASN A 70 9.43 4.87 9.95
C ASN A 70 10.36 5.91 9.30
N LYS A 71 10.16 6.17 8.00
CA LYS A 71 10.91 7.14 7.18
C LYS A 71 9.94 8.00 6.35
N PRO A 72 9.04 8.78 7.00
CA PRO A 72 8.08 9.61 6.29
C PRO A 72 8.73 10.81 5.59
N GLY A 73 8.05 11.33 4.57
CA GLY A 73 8.44 12.56 3.86
C GLY A 73 8.95 12.33 2.44
N GLY A 74 9.17 13.43 1.72
CA GLY A 74 9.69 13.41 0.33
C GLY A 74 8.82 12.65 -0.66
N GLY A 75 7.50 12.58 -0.47
CA GLY A 75 6.62 11.76 -1.31
C GLY A 75 6.93 10.26 -1.23
N GLY A 76 7.54 9.80 -0.13
CA GLY A 76 7.98 8.42 0.07
C GLY A 76 9.42 8.15 -0.37
N PHE A 77 10.09 9.09 -1.07
CA PHE A 77 11.47 8.91 -1.51
C PHE A 77 12.45 8.67 -0.35
N ILE A 78 12.20 9.19 0.85
CA ILE A 78 13.08 8.96 2.01
C ILE A 78 13.11 7.46 2.39
N ALA A 79 11.96 6.78 2.36
CA ALA A 79 11.87 5.35 2.61
C ALA A 79 12.39 4.51 1.44
N ILE A 80 12.07 4.92 0.21
CA ILE A 80 12.56 4.30 -1.03
C ILE A 80 14.08 4.34 -1.08
N ASP A 81 14.70 5.50 -0.87
CA ASP A 81 16.15 5.69 -0.96
C ASP A 81 16.89 4.91 0.11
N ALA A 82 16.30 4.82 1.32
CA ALA A 82 16.83 4.00 2.40
C ALA A 82 16.78 2.50 2.12
N THR A 83 15.89 2.03 1.23
CA THR A 83 15.64 0.60 1.01
C THR A 83 16.18 0.09 -0.33
N GLN A 84 16.19 0.91 -1.38
CA GLN A 84 16.53 0.47 -2.74
C GLN A 84 17.95 -0.09 -2.89
N ARG A 85 18.86 0.25 -1.97
CA ARG A 85 20.26 -0.22 -1.96
C ARG A 85 20.49 -1.42 -1.04
N MET A 86 19.46 -1.90 -0.36
CA MET A 86 19.55 -3.05 0.53
C MET A 86 19.60 -4.36 -0.28
N PRO A 87 20.18 -5.44 0.28
CA PRO A 87 20.17 -6.74 -0.37
C PRO A 87 18.75 -7.24 -0.64
N ALA A 88 18.53 -7.88 -1.80
CA ALA A 88 17.27 -8.52 -2.16
C ALA A 88 17.14 -9.92 -1.50
N ASP A 89 17.34 -9.99 -0.18
CA ASP A 89 17.42 -11.24 0.60
C ASP A 89 16.19 -11.46 1.52
N GLY A 90 15.20 -10.56 1.46
CA GLY A 90 13.97 -10.62 2.24
C GLY A 90 14.07 -10.07 3.67
N TYR A 91 15.28 -9.72 4.14
CA TYR A 91 15.47 -9.21 5.50
C TYR A 91 15.27 -7.70 5.63
N THR A 92 15.23 -6.97 4.52
CA THR A 92 14.71 -5.61 4.47
C THR A 92 13.55 -5.53 3.50
N LEU A 93 12.37 -5.21 4.03
CA LEU A 93 11.17 -4.96 3.26
C LEU A 93 10.79 -3.49 3.32
N LEU A 94 9.97 -3.06 2.37
CA LEU A 94 9.47 -1.69 2.25
C LEU A 94 7.94 -1.69 2.19
N GLN A 95 7.30 -0.94 3.07
CA GLN A 95 5.86 -0.69 3.03
C GLN A 95 5.57 0.59 2.24
N LEU A 96 4.80 0.46 1.16
CA LEU A 96 4.28 1.56 0.35
C LEU A 96 2.79 1.36 0.06
N ASP A 97 2.12 2.43 -0.36
CA ASP A 97 0.77 2.35 -0.93
C ASP A 97 0.76 2.38 -2.46
N SER A 98 -0.41 2.20 -3.05
CA SER A 98 -0.62 2.20 -4.49
C SER A 98 -0.22 3.49 -5.18
N GLU A 99 -0.23 4.64 -4.50
CA GLU A 99 0.10 5.93 -5.10
C GLU A 99 1.63 6.06 -5.26
N HIS A 100 2.40 5.53 -4.31
CA HIS A 100 3.85 5.37 -4.50
C HIS A 100 4.18 4.42 -5.66
N LEU A 101 3.37 3.38 -5.90
CA LEU A 101 3.59 2.45 -7.01
C LEU A 101 3.20 3.05 -8.37
N SER A 102 2.09 3.79 -8.41
CA SER A 102 1.38 4.13 -9.65
C SER A 102 1.41 5.61 -10.02
N ALA A 103 1.33 6.52 -9.04
CA ALA A 103 1.25 7.96 -9.28
C ALA A 103 2.65 8.60 -9.25
N LEU A 104 3.49 8.18 -8.31
CA LEU A 104 4.81 8.77 -8.08
C LEU A 104 5.68 8.88 -9.35
N PRO A 105 5.78 7.87 -10.23
CA PRO A 105 6.55 7.97 -11.47
C PRO A 105 6.02 9.02 -12.46
N LEU A 106 4.72 9.31 -12.40
CA LEU A 106 4.05 10.26 -13.29
C LEU A 106 4.19 11.70 -12.78
N LEU A 107 4.33 11.86 -11.46
CA LEU A 107 4.40 13.15 -10.78
C LEU A 107 5.84 13.68 -10.69
N TYR A 108 6.84 12.81 -10.54
CA TYR A 108 8.26 13.17 -10.50
C TYR A 108 8.99 12.73 -11.76
N LYS A 109 8.67 13.35 -12.90
CA LYS A 109 9.23 12.93 -14.20
C LYS A 109 10.75 13.13 -14.24
N SER A 110 11.25 14.17 -13.58
CA SER A 110 12.69 14.48 -13.51
C SER A 110 13.52 13.38 -12.83
N LYS A 111 12.91 12.57 -11.96
CA LYS A 111 13.61 11.50 -11.22
C LYS A 111 13.90 10.28 -12.07
N ASN A 112 13.21 10.10 -13.19
CA ASN A 112 13.27 8.90 -14.03
C ASN A 112 13.16 7.59 -13.21
N PHE A 113 12.28 7.61 -12.20
CA PHE A 113 12.13 6.54 -11.22
C PHE A 113 10.80 5.81 -11.42
N VAL A 114 10.86 4.48 -11.50
CA VAL A 114 9.69 3.61 -11.51
C VAL A 114 9.80 2.63 -10.35
N THR A 115 8.87 2.72 -9.40
CA THR A 115 8.86 1.91 -8.17
C THR A 115 8.96 0.42 -8.47
N LEU A 116 8.14 -0.08 -9.40
CA LEU A 116 8.09 -1.51 -9.74
C LEU A 116 9.24 -2.03 -10.62
N ASN A 117 10.09 -1.13 -11.11
CA ASN A 117 11.38 -1.48 -11.74
C ASN A 117 12.49 -1.61 -10.70
N THR A 118 12.35 -0.92 -9.55
CA THR A 118 13.35 -0.89 -8.47
C THR A 118 13.05 -1.91 -7.37
N PHE A 119 11.79 -2.31 -7.23
CA PHE A 119 11.33 -3.22 -6.19
C PHE A 119 10.45 -4.34 -6.76
N ASP A 120 10.49 -5.49 -6.09
CA ASP A 120 9.56 -6.59 -6.30
C ASP A 120 8.43 -6.56 -5.27
N PRO A 121 7.15 -6.58 -5.70
CA PRO A 121 6.01 -6.84 -4.82
C PRO A 121 6.15 -8.18 -4.13
N VAL A 122 5.84 -8.22 -2.84
CA VAL A 122 5.95 -9.43 -2.03
C VAL A 122 4.59 -9.82 -1.48
N ALA A 123 3.91 -8.92 -0.78
CA ALA A 123 2.63 -9.25 -0.16
C ALA A 123 1.72 -8.03 -0.07
N PRO A 124 0.40 -8.19 -0.21
CA PRO A 124 -0.53 -7.14 0.12
C PRO A 124 -0.71 -7.07 1.65
N LEU A 125 -1.13 -5.92 2.15
CA LEU A 125 -1.53 -5.76 3.56
C LEU A 125 -3.03 -5.51 3.65
N PHE A 126 -3.51 -4.43 3.03
CA PHE A 126 -4.92 -4.08 3.05
C PHE A 126 -5.27 -3.11 1.93
N ARG A 127 -6.57 -2.98 1.67
CA ARG A 127 -7.14 -1.90 0.87
C ARG A 127 -8.01 -1.00 1.75
N THR A 128 -7.88 0.31 1.58
CA THR A 128 -8.66 1.33 2.27
C THR A 128 -9.64 1.96 1.28
N PRO A 129 -10.96 1.82 1.49
CA PRO A 129 -11.95 2.66 0.85
C PRO A 129 -12.00 4.05 1.50
N PHE A 130 -12.38 5.07 0.74
CA PHE A 130 -12.53 6.43 1.25
C PHE A 130 -13.99 6.89 1.28
N LEU A 131 -14.31 7.80 2.20
CA LEU A 131 -15.59 8.48 2.33
C LEU A 131 -15.44 9.95 1.98
N VAL A 132 -16.48 10.57 1.45
CA VAL A 132 -16.54 12.02 1.23
C VAL A 132 -17.01 12.68 2.52
N ALA A 133 -16.12 13.38 3.20
CA ALA A 133 -16.40 14.08 4.46
C ALA A 133 -16.62 15.57 4.23
N VAL A 134 -17.62 16.12 4.92
CA VAL A 134 -17.96 17.55 4.96
C VAL A 134 -18.19 17.99 6.40
N ALA A 135 -18.17 19.29 6.66
CA ALA A 135 -18.64 19.85 7.94
C ALA A 135 -20.08 19.37 8.25
N THR A 136 -20.39 19.14 9.52
CA THR A 136 -21.74 18.71 9.94
C THR A 136 -22.84 19.67 9.48
N ASP A 137 -22.56 20.97 9.55
CA ASP A 137 -23.43 22.08 9.14
C ASP A 137 -23.28 22.48 7.66
N SER A 138 -22.53 21.70 6.87
CA SER A 138 -22.38 21.95 5.43
C SER A 138 -23.73 22.05 4.73
N LYS A 139 -23.82 23.04 3.82
CA LYS A 139 -24.98 23.25 2.94
C LYS A 139 -25.32 22.03 2.07
N TRP A 140 -24.34 21.16 1.81
CA TRP A 140 -24.53 19.95 1.01
C TRP A 140 -25.07 18.81 1.87
N GLN A 141 -26.29 18.36 1.58
CA GLN A 141 -26.94 17.25 2.25
C GLN A 141 -26.60 15.91 1.61
N ASN A 142 -26.17 15.92 0.35
CA ASN A 142 -25.82 14.73 -0.41
C ASN A 142 -24.76 15.04 -1.47
N MET A 143 -24.26 14.00 -2.15
CA MET A 143 -23.24 14.15 -3.20
C MET A 143 -23.71 14.97 -4.42
N LYS A 144 -25.01 14.96 -4.77
CA LYS A 144 -25.52 15.76 -5.89
C LYS A 144 -25.39 17.26 -5.60
N ASP A 145 -25.62 17.69 -4.35
CA ASP A 145 -25.50 19.10 -3.96
C ASP A 145 -24.05 19.61 -4.11
N LEU A 146 -23.09 18.79 -3.68
CA LEU A 146 -21.65 19.06 -3.83
C LEU A 146 -21.28 19.18 -5.31
N ILE A 147 -21.66 18.18 -6.11
CA ILE A 147 -21.36 18.15 -7.55
C ILE A 147 -22.03 19.33 -8.28
N ALA A 148 -23.27 19.66 -7.94
CA ALA A 148 -23.97 20.81 -8.52
C ALA A 148 -23.23 22.12 -8.21
N SER A 149 -22.79 22.32 -6.96
CA SER A 149 -22.05 23.51 -6.56
C SER A 149 -20.70 23.60 -7.28
N ALA A 150 -19.97 22.49 -7.39
CA ALA A 150 -18.68 22.45 -8.10
C ALA A 150 -18.82 22.73 -9.61
N LYS A 151 -19.98 22.41 -10.21
CA LYS A 151 -20.29 22.72 -11.61
C LYS A 151 -20.70 24.18 -11.83
N SER A 152 -21.54 24.72 -10.95
CA SER A 152 -22.07 26.08 -11.10
C SER A 152 -21.05 27.16 -10.76
N GLU A 153 -20.08 26.83 -9.91
CA GLU A 153 -19.10 27.79 -9.39
C GLU A 153 -17.65 27.25 -9.53
N PRO A 154 -17.08 27.24 -10.76
CA PRO A 154 -15.73 26.76 -11.01
C PRO A 154 -14.71 27.38 -10.05
N ASN A 155 -13.87 26.54 -9.45
CA ASN A 155 -12.81 26.90 -8.51
C ASN A 155 -13.26 27.54 -7.17
N LYS A 156 -14.57 27.66 -6.91
CA LYS A 156 -15.10 28.18 -5.63
C LYS A 156 -15.25 27.10 -4.56
N VAL A 157 -15.53 25.87 -4.98
CA VAL A 157 -15.49 24.71 -4.09
C VAL A 157 -14.03 24.31 -3.91
N SER A 158 -13.57 24.22 -2.65
CA SER A 158 -12.26 23.68 -2.33
C SER A 158 -12.35 22.34 -1.63
N TYR A 159 -11.34 21.51 -1.84
CA TYR A 159 -11.20 20.22 -1.18
C TYR A 159 -9.79 20.00 -0.68
N GLY A 160 -9.70 19.29 0.45
CA GLY A 160 -8.45 19.01 1.11
C GLY A 160 -7.93 17.61 0.77
N SER A 161 -6.61 17.43 0.84
CA SER A 161 -5.99 16.12 0.86
C SER A 161 -4.75 16.11 1.76
N TRP A 162 -4.19 14.94 2.00
CA TRP A 162 -2.94 14.76 2.75
C TRP A 162 -1.69 14.80 1.87
N GLY A 163 -1.74 15.59 0.79
CA GLY A 163 -0.61 15.83 -0.10
C GLY A 163 -0.97 15.74 -1.57
N ILE A 164 -0.18 16.41 -2.41
CA ILE A 164 -0.25 16.26 -3.87
C ILE A 164 0.13 14.82 -4.23
N GLY A 165 -0.71 14.20 -5.05
CA GLY A 165 -0.54 12.81 -5.49
C GLY A 165 -1.07 11.76 -4.51
N SER A 166 -1.60 12.19 -3.35
CA SER A 166 -2.30 11.31 -2.43
C SER A 166 -3.61 10.76 -3.02
N PRO A 167 -4.16 9.66 -2.47
CA PRO A 167 -5.48 9.18 -2.87
C PRO A 167 -6.57 10.25 -2.79
N GLY A 168 -6.51 11.13 -1.79
CA GLY A 168 -7.46 12.23 -1.64
C GLY A 168 -7.35 13.27 -2.76
N HIS A 169 -6.12 13.61 -3.18
CA HIS A 169 -5.90 14.51 -4.32
C HIS A 169 -6.39 13.88 -5.62
N LEU A 170 -5.88 12.70 -5.96
CA LEU A 170 -6.20 12.03 -7.22
C LEU A 170 -7.68 11.61 -7.28
N GLY A 171 -8.29 11.27 -6.15
CA GLY A 171 -9.73 11.02 -6.06
C GLY A 171 -10.57 12.27 -6.32
N GLY A 172 -10.13 13.45 -5.86
CA GLY A 172 -10.79 14.72 -6.15
C GLY A 172 -10.71 15.05 -7.63
N GLU A 173 -9.53 14.89 -8.21
CA GLU A 173 -9.31 15.07 -9.65
C GLU A 173 -10.13 14.08 -10.50
N GLN A 174 -10.29 12.85 -10.04
CA GLN A 174 -11.14 11.86 -10.69
C GLN A 174 -12.62 12.26 -10.62
N LEU A 175 -13.08 12.80 -9.49
CA LEU A 175 -14.44 13.32 -9.36
C LEU A 175 -14.66 14.51 -10.30
N GLU A 176 -13.71 15.43 -10.37
CA GLU A 176 -13.74 16.57 -11.30
C GLU A 176 -13.80 16.11 -12.75
N LEU A 177 -12.97 15.13 -13.14
CA LEU A 177 -12.96 14.56 -14.49
C LEU A 177 -14.32 13.95 -14.84
N LEU A 178 -14.84 13.07 -14.00
CA LEU A 178 -16.08 12.33 -14.28
C LEU A 178 -17.33 13.21 -14.24
N THR A 179 -17.29 14.30 -13.47
CA THR A 179 -18.42 15.21 -13.37
C THR A 179 -18.29 16.40 -14.29
N ASN A 180 -17.14 16.63 -14.93
CA ASN A 180 -16.82 17.86 -15.65
C ASN A 180 -17.02 19.10 -14.75
N SER A 181 -16.38 19.09 -13.57
CA SER A 181 -16.34 20.21 -12.63
C SER A 181 -14.90 20.68 -12.37
N GLU A 182 -14.79 21.84 -11.72
CA GLU A 182 -13.51 22.44 -11.34
C GLU A 182 -13.53 22.88 -9.88
N MET A 183 -12.59 22.36 -9.09
CA MET A 183 -12.45 22.63 -7.66
C MET A 183 -11.02 23.04 -7.33
N THR A 184 -10.86 23.78 -6.22
CA THR A 184 -9.55 24.19 -5.71
C THR A 184 -9.02 23.13 -4.75
N HIS A 185 -7.91 22.48 -5.11
CA HIS A 185 -7.22 21.54 -4.22
C HIS A 185 -6.36 22.27 -3.18
N VAL A 186 -6.41 21.81 -1.93
CA VAL A 186 -5.52 22.27 -0.84
C VAL A 186 -4.83 21.09 -0.18
N ALA A 187 -3.49 21.04 -0.28
CA ALA A 187 -2.67 20.00 0.30
C ALA A 187 -2.30 20.30 1.76
N TYR A 188 -2.58 19.36 2.66
CA TYR A 188 -2.20 19.40 4.07
C TYR A 188 -1.00 18.50 4.32
N ARG A 189 -0.04 18.99 5.12
CA ARG A 189 1.10 18.18 5.58
C ARG A 189 0.69 17.20 6.68
N GLU A 190 -0.21 17.63 7.56
CA GLU A 190 -0.69 16.84 8.68
C GLU A 190 -2.15 16.43 8.48
N VAL A 191 -2.41 15.12 8.49
CA VAL A 191 -3.76 14.55 8.28
C VAL A 191 -4.74 14.99 9.38
N SER A 192 -4.26 15.17 10.62
CA SER A 192 -5.09 15.62 11.73
C SER A 192 -5.62 17.05 11.50
N GLN A 193 -4.78 17.95 10.97
CA GLN A 193 -5.18 19.32 10.66
C GLN A 193 -6.23 19.38 9.55
N LEU A 194 -6.15 18.50 8.56
CA LEU A 194 -7.09 18.42 7.45
C LEU A 194 -8.55 18.28 7.93
N PHE A 195 -8.84 17.30 8.80
CA PHE A 195 -10.23 17.08 9.24
C PHE A 195 -10.72 18.11 10.24
N THR A 196 -9.84 18.71 11.05
CA THR A 196 -10.21 19.89 11.84
C THR A 196 -10.62 21.04 10.93
N SER A 197 -9.89 21.28 9.83
CA SER A 197 -10.18 22.34 8.86
C SER A 197 -11.50 22.08 8.11
N VAL A 198 -11.77 20.82 7.73
CA VAL A 198 -13.08 20.43 7.17
C VAL A 198 -14.20 20.67 8.18
N GLY A 199 -14.02 20.29 9.44
CA GLY A 199 -15.03 20.49 10.48
C GLY A 199 -15.25 21.96 10.88
N ALA A 200 -14.27 22.83 10.62
CA ALA A 200 -14.38 24.27 10.80
C ALA A 200 -14.97 25.00 9.58
N GLY A 201 -15.01 24.33 8.41
CA GLY A 201 -15.44 24.92 7.15
C GLY A 201 -14.37 25.71 6.39
N ASP A 202 -13.13 25.72 6.87
CA ASP A 202 -11.98 26.37 6.19
C ASP A 202 -11.72 25.74 4.80
N ILE A 203 -12.00 24.44 4.68
CA ILE A 203 -12.07 23.70 3.43
C ILE A 203 -13.41 22.98 3.41
N GLN A 204 -14.11 22.99 2.26
CA GLN A 204 -15.49 22.53 2.24
C GLN A 204 -15.64 21.00 2.31
N TRP A 205 -14.69 20.22 1.81
CA TRP A 205 -14.74 18.76 1.90
C TRP A 205 -13.37 18.08 1.76
N SER A 206 -13.29 16.80 2.10
CA SER A 206 -12.11 15.95 1.87
C SER A 206 -12.52 14.49 1.75
N PHE A 207 -11.70 13.69 1.06
CA PHE A 207 -11.73 12.25 1.28
C PHE A 207 -11.24 11.92 2.69
N ALA A 208 -11.85 10.90 3.28
CA ALA A 208 -11.59 10.45 4.63
C ALA A 208 -11.53 8.93 4.70
N SER A 209 -10.62 8.40 5.51
CA SER A 209 -10.73 7.02 6.01
C SER A 209 -11.19 7.06 7.47
N ILE A 210 -11.88 6.02 7.94
CA ILE A 210 -12.31 5.95 9.35
C ILE A 210 -11.16 6.26 10.33
N PRO A 211 -9.95 5.68 10.21
CA PRO A 211 -8.85 6.00 11.11
C PRO A 211 -8.49 7.48 11.14
N SER A 212 -8.49 8.12 9.97
CA SER A 212 -8.04 9.50 9.81
C SER A 212 -9.05 10.54 10.31
N SER A 213 -10.35 10.22 10.29
CA SER A 213 -11.43 11.18 10.53
C SER A 213 -12.31 10.86 11.73
N GLN A 214 -12.22 9.65 12.32
CA GLN A 214 -13.14 9.20 13.38
C GLN A 214 -13.19 10.11 14.61
N GLY A 215 -12.08 10.77 14.98
CA GLY A 215 -12.06 11.67 16.14
C GLY A 215 -12.96 12.89 15.92
N VAL A 216 -12.81 13.54 14.76
CA VAL A 216 -13.59 14.71 14.36
C VAL A 216 -15.06 14.33 14.08
N PHE A 217 -15.29 13.14 13.50
CA PHE A 217 -16.63 12.59 13.29
C PHE A 217 -17.36 12.33 14.62
N LYS A 218 -16.71 11.65 15.58
CA LYS A 218 -17.28 11.38 16.91
C LYS A 218 -17.53 12.66 17.72
N ALA A 219 -16.73 13.70 17.48
CA ALA A 219 -16.97 15.03 18.05
C ALA A 219 -18.14 15.79 17.39
N GLY A 220 -18.82 15.19 16.40
CA GLY A 220 -19.96 15.79 15.71
C GLY A 220 -19.61 16.95 14.79
N LYS A 221 -18.33 17.09 14.39
CA LYS A 221 -17.86 18.22 13.57
C LYS A 221 -17.87 17.94 12.07
N ILE A 222 -17.86 16.68 11.67
CA ILE A 222 -18.00 16.27 10.27
C ILE A 222 -19.04 15.17 10.13
N ARG A 223 -19.54 15.01 8.91
CA ARG A 223 -20.37 13.87 8.48
C ARG A 223 -19.90 13.36 7.11
N TYR A 224 -20.34 12.16 6.75
CA TYR A 224 -20.02 11.54 5.46
C TYR A 224 -21.21 11.63 4.49
N LEU A 225 -20.96 12.11 3.27
CA LEU A 225 -21.98 12.17 2.22
C LEU A 225 -22.12 10.85 1.46
N ALA A 226 -20.99 10.18 1.21
CA ALA A 226 -20.94 8.94 0.46
C ALA A 226 -19.63 8.18 0.68
N VAL A 227 -19.64 6.89 0.34
CA VAL A 227 -18.46 6.04 0.19
C VAL A 227 -18.03 6.05 -1.28
N ALA A 228 -16.75 6.30 -1.55
CA ALA A 228 -16.15 6.23 -2.88
C ALA A 228 -15.69 4.80 -3.20
N ALA A 229 -16.61 3.85 -3.15
CA ALA A 229 -16.36 2.44 -3.44
C ALA A 229 -17.57 1.83 -4.19
N SER A 230 -17.38 0.64 -4.75
CA SER A 230 -18.43 -0.10 -5.46
C SER A 230 -19.58 -0.56 -4.57
N LYS A 231 -19.36 -0.66 -3.26
CA LYS A 231 -20.34 -1.10 -2.25
C LYS A 231 -20.25 -0.23 -1.01
N ARG A 232 -21.34 -0.16 -0.24
CA ARG A 232 -21.35 0.49 1.07
C ARG A 232 -20.40 -0.21 2.03
N LEU A 233 -19.94 0.53 3.04
CA LEU A 233 -19.17 -0.05 4.13
C LEU A 233 -20.12 -0.71 5.13
N PRO A 234 -19.89 -1.97 5.54
CA PRO A 234 -20.68 -2.61 6.60
C PRO A 234 -20.70 -1.82 7.92
N GLN A 235 -19.65 -1.05 8.18
CA GLN A 235 -19.49 -0.18 9.36
C GLN A 235 -20.31 1.11 9.28
N MET A 236 -20.76 1.49 8.08
CA MET A 236 -21.52 2.71 7.80
C MET A 236 -22.65 2.39 6.79
N PRO A 237 -23.60 1.50 7.13
CA PRO A 237 -24.59 0.99 6.17
C PRO A 237 -25.55 2.07 5.66
N ASP A 238 -25.73 3.15 6.41
CA ASP A 238 -26.60 4.28 6.06
C ASP A 238 -25.92 5.28 5.10
N VAL A 239 -24.60 5.21 4.95
CA VAL A 239 -23.87 6.08 4.01
C VAL A 239 -23.88 5.41 2.63
N PRO A 240 -24.53 6.03 1.61
CA PRO A 240 -24.61 5.45 0.28
C PRO A 240 -23.25 5.44 -0.42
N THR A 241 -23.11 4.66 -1.48
CA THR A 241 -21.97 4.85 -2.39
C THR A 241 -22.16 6.12 -3.22
N VAL A 242 -21.09 6.67 -3.80
CA VAL A 242 -21.20 7.78 -4.75
C VAL A 242 -22.08 7.39 -5.94
N THR A 243 -21.94 6.15 -6.43
CA THR A 243 -22.77 5.60 -7.51
C THR A 243 -24.26 5.59 -7.13
N GLU A 244 -24.62 5.09 -5.95
CA GLU A 244 -26.00 5.10 -5.47
C GLU A 244 -26.53 6.53 -5.30
N ALA A 245 -25.71 7.44 -4.78
CA ALA A 245 -26.10 8.81 -4.50
C ALA A 245 -26.28 9.67 -5.75
N THR A 246 -25.61 9.34 -6.87
CA THR A 246 -25.50 10.25 -8.03
C THR A 246 -25.78 9.61 -9.38
N GLY A 247 -25.71 8.28 -9.49
CA GLY A 247 -25.69 7.55 -10.76
C GLY A 247 -24.31 7.53 -11.44
N LEU A 248 -23.28 8.12 -10.82
CA LEU A 248 -21.93 8.15 -11.38
C LEU A 248 -21.27 6.76 -11.32
N ALA A 249 -21.25 6.06 -12.45
CA ALA A 249 -20.62 4.76 -12.56
C ALA A 249 -19.09 4.86 -12.55
N GLY A 250 -18.42 3.80 -12.08
CA GLY A 250 -16.96 3.69 -12.15
C GLY A 250 -16.18 4.58 -11.18
N PHE A 251 -16.85 5.22 -10.22
CA PHE A 251 -16.17 6.01 -9.19
C PHE A 251 -15.76 5.14 -7.99
N ASP A 252 -14.47 4.84 -7.92
CA ASP A 252 -13.85 4.05 -6.85
C ASP A 252 -12.53 4.71 -6.47
N VAL A 253 -12.51 5.37 -5.32
CA VAL A 253 -11.32 5.98 -4.73
C VAL A 253 -10.92 5.11 -3.56
N ASN A 254 -9.81 4.43 -3.72
CA ASN A 254 -9.22 3.54 -2.72
C ASN A 254 -7.70 3.66 -2.74
N SER A 255 -7.05 3.11 -1.72
CA SER A 255 -5.61 2.90 -1.73
C SER A 255 -5.32 1.51 -1.20
N PHE A 256 -4.40 0.77 -1.82
CA PHE A 256 -3.93 -0.51 -1.29
C PHE A 256 -2.50 -0.36 -0.80
N VAL A 257 -2.18 -1.04 0.31
CA VAL A 257 -0.87 -1.01 0.94
C VAL A 257 -0.20 -2.36 0.79
N VAL A 258 1.08 -2.37 0.44
CA VAL A 258 1.85 -3.56 0.07
C VAL A 258 3.21 -3.56 0.74
N LEU A 259 3.79 -4.75 0.86
CA LEU A 259 5.19 -4.98 1.12
C LEU A 259 5.93 -5.24 -0.18
N LEU A 260 7.09 -4.60 -0.28
CA LEU A 260 8.04 -4.67 -1.38
C LEU A 260 9.39 -5.16 -0.86
N SER A 261 10.19 -5.73 -1.74
CA SER A 261 11.60 -6.03 -1.50
C SER A 261 12.46 -5.35 -2.58
N PRO A 262 13.74 -5.06 -2.33
CA PRO A 262 14.66 -4.68 -3.39
C PRO A 262 14.61 -5.69 -4.55
N LYS A 263 14.77 -5.19 -5.78
CA LYS A 263 14.66 -6.02 -7.00
C LYS A 263 15.59 -7.24 -6.94
N GLY A 264 15.07 -8.41 -7.32
CA GLY A 264 15.84 -9.65 -7.43
C GLY A 264 15.61 -10.64 -6.29
N LEU A 265 14.54 -10.49 -5.51
CA LEU A 265 14.22 -11.42 -4.43
C LEU A 265 13.96 -12.82 -4.99
N ALA A 266 14.59 -13.84 -4.38
CA ALA A 266 14.39 -15.23 -4.75
C ALA A 266 12.91 -15.64 -4.64
N SER A 267 12.41 -16.41 -5.61
CA SER A 267 10.99 -16.72 -5.74
C SER A 267 10.43 -17.54 -4.57
N ASP A 268 11.24 -18.43 -4.00
CA ASP A 268 10.91 -19.22 -2.82
C ASP A 268 10.78 -18.36 -1.55
N VAL A 269 11.67 -17.38 -1.36
CA VAL A 269 11.60 -16.41 -0.26
C VAL A 269 10.38 -15.50 -0.43
N SER A 270 10.13 -15.01 -1.65
CA SER A 270 8.95 -14.19 -1.95
C SER A 270 7.64 -14.95 -1.68
N ALA A 271 7.55 -16.19 -2.16
CA ALA A 271 6.38 -17.06 -1.94
C ALA A 271 6.17 -17.34 -0.45
N LYS A 272 7.24 -17.58 0.31
CA LYS A 272 7.16 -17.77 1.75
C LYS A 272 6.66 -16.53 2.48
N ILE A 273 7.23 -15.35 2.20
CA ILE A 273 6.79 -14.10 2.83
C ILE A 273 5.32 -13.83 2.48
N ASN A 274 4.93 -13.98 1.21
CA ASN A 274 3.54 -13.82 0.80
C ASN A 274 2.61 -14.74 1.59
N ALA A 275 2.88 -16.04 1.60
CA ALA A 275 2.05 -17.02 2.31
C ALA A 275 1.94 -16.73 3.82
N ASP A 276 3.06 -16.36 4.46
CA ASP A 276 3.08 -16.04 5.88
C ASP A 276 2.32 -14.75 6.20
N VAL A 277 2.44 -13.72 5.35
CA VAL A 277 1.63 -12.50 5.47
C VAL A 277 0.15 -12.81 5.29
N LEU A 278 -0.24 -13.56 4.27
CA LEU A 278 -1.64 -13.93 4.05
C LEU A 278 -2.21 -14.75 5.20
N LYS A 279 -1.41 -15.64 5.81
CA LYS A 279 -1.77 -16.37 7.03
C LYS A 279 -2.02 -15.42 8.19
N VAL A 280 -1.16 -14.42 8.39
CA VAL A 280 -1.33 -13.40 9.42
C VAL A 280 -2.56 -12.52 9.16
N LEU A 281 -2.82 -12.12 7.91
CA LEU A 281 -4.03 -11.37 7.56
C LEU A 281 -5.32 -12.17 7.77
N ALA A 282 -5.24 -13.49 7.74
CA ALA A 282 -6.36 -14.37 8.04
C ALA A 282 -6.66 -14.51 9.55
N ASP A 283 -5.75 -14.10 10.43
CA ASP A 283 -5.87 -14.16 11.89
C ASP A 283 -7.08 -13.34 12.39
N PRO A 284 -7.93 -13.88 13.29
CA PRO A 284 -9.13 -13.20 13.76
C PRO A 284 -8.89 -11.85 14.44
N GLU A 285 -7.75 -11.68 15.12
CA GLU A 285 -7.39 -10.42 15.79
C GLU A 285 -7.04 -9.34 14.77
N VAL A 286 -6.32 -9.73 13.70
CA VAL A 286 -6.00 -8.84 12.57
C VAL A 286 -7.27 -8.44 11.84
N LYS A 287 -8.14 -9.41 11.51
CA LYS A 287 -9.45 -9.13 10.89
C LYS A 287 -10.32 -8.22 11.73
N THR A 288 -10.40 -8.46 13.04
CA THR A 288 -11.16 -7.62 13.96
C THR A 288 -10.65 -6.18 13.91
N ARG A 289 -9.33 -5.98 13.97
CA ARG A 289 -8.74 -4.64 13.89
C ARG A 289 -9.02 -3.98 12.53
N PHE A 290 -8.88 -4.70 11.43
CA PHE A 290 -9.17 -4.18 10.09
C PHE A 290 -10.62 -3.73 9.97
N ASN A 291 -11.55 -4.52 10.52
CA ASN A 291 -12.97 -4.18 10.55
C ASN A 291 -13.25 -2.88 11.30
N THR A 292 -12.50 -2.56 12.37
CA THR A 292 -12.66 -1.26 13.07
C THR A 292 -12.29 -0.05 12.20
N PHE A 293 -11.46 -0.26 11.18
CA PHE A 293 -10.97 0.78 10.27
C PHE A 293 -11.63 0.74 8.89
N ALA A 294 -12.57 -0.21 8.67
CA ALA A 294 -13.10 -0.55 7.35
C ALA A 294 -12.02 -0.89 6.32
N PHE A 295 -10.89 -1.44 6.77
CA PHE A 295 -9.86 -1.96 5.88
C PHE A 295 -10.28 -3.32 5.35
N GLU A 296 -10.10 -3.50 4.04
CA GLU A 296 -10.35 -4.76 3.36
C GLU A 296 -9.07 -5.61 3.37
N SER A 297 -9.15 -6.81 3.91
CA SER A 297 -8.07 -7.79 3.78
C SER A 297 -7.92 -8.20 2.32
N LEU A 298 -6.66 -8.27 1.87
CA LEU A 298 -6.31 -8.68 0.51
C LEU A 298 -5.65 -10.06 0.55
N THR A 299 -5.91 -10.88 -0.47
CA THR A 299 -5.29 -12.21 -0.64
C THR A 299 -4.54 -12.32 -1.96
N TRP A 300 -3.97 -11.18 -2.41
CA TRP A 300 -3.31 -11.06 -3.69
C TRP A 300 -1.92 -11.70 -3.73
N SER A 301 -1.63 -12.31 -4.86
CA SER A 301 -0.28 -12.66 -5.30
C SER A 301 0.54 -11.40 -5.65
N PRO A 302 1.88 -11.49 -5.71
CA PRO A 302 2.74 -10.44 -6.26
C PRO A 302 2.29 -9.91 -7.63
N ASP A 303 1.81 -10.80 -8.52
CA ASP A 303 1.36 -10.42 -9.86
C ASP A 303 0.05 -9.64 -9.82
N GLU A 304 -0.87 -10.00 -8.93
CA GLU A 304 -2.09 -9.22 -8.71
C GLU A 304 -1.79 -7.82 -8.15
N ILE A 305 -0.77 -7.68 -7.30
CA ILE A 305 -0.30 -6.34 -6.86
C ILE A 305 0.15 -5.52 -8.06
N ARG A 306 1.00 -6.08 -8.95
CA ARG A 306 1.45 -5.38 -10.17
C ARG A 306 0.27 -4.98 -11.05
N LYS A 307 -0.63 -5.93 -11.34
CA LYS A 307 -1.82 -5.69 -12.17
C LYS A 307 -2.68 -4.55 -11.63
N ASN A 308 -2.91 -4.51 -10.32
CA ASN A 308 -3.70 -3.44 -9.70
C ASN A 308 -2.95 -2.09 -9.70
N ALA A 309 -1.62 -2.09 -9.53
CA ALA A 309 -0.81 -0.89 -9.67
C ALA A 309 -0.83 -0.33 -11.10
N ASP A 310 -0.72 -1.19 -12.11
CA ASP A 310 -0.77 -0.79 -13.52
C ASP A 310 -2.15 -0.22 -13.88
N ALA A 311 -3.22 -0.83 -13.38
CA ALA A 311 -4.58 -0.32 -13.57
C ALA A 311 -4.75 1.09 -13.00
N LYS A 312 -4.24 1.33 -11.78
CA LYS A 312 -4.23 2.68 -11.18
C LYS A 312 -3.35 3.66 -11.94
N SER A 313 -2.18 3.24 -12.41
CA SER A 313 -1.26 4.09 -13.16
C SER A 313 -1.92 4.66 -14.43
N LYS A 314 -2.72 3.86 -15.14
CA LYS A 314 -3.50 4.32 -16.31
C LYS A 314 -4.51 5.41 -15.95
N ILE A 315 -5.21 5.28 -14.82
CA ILE A 315 -6.14 6.30 -14.34
C ILE A 315 -5.36 7.57 -14.01
N TYR A 316 -4.28 7.44 -13.24
CA TYR A 316 -3.48 8.58 -12.78
C TYR A 316 -2.80 9.33 -13.93
N ASP A 317 -2.35 8.63 -14.98
CA ASP A 317 -1.80 9.26 -16.18
C ASP A 317 -2.82 10.20 -16.85
N GLN A 318 -4.09 9.81 -16.92
CA GLN A 318 -5.16 10.67 -17.44
C GLN A 318 -5.37 11.91 -16.55
N LEU A 319 -5.39 11.74 -15.23
CA LEU A 319 -5.59 12.84 -14.28
C LEU A 319 -4.42 13.84 -14.31
N VAL A 320 -3.19 13.31 -14.25
CA VAL A 320 -1.96 14.10 -14.30
C VAL A 320 -1.88 14.92 -15.58
N LYS A 321 -2.20 14.33 -16.74
CA LYS A 321 -2.21 15.05 -18.03
C LYS A 321 -3.31 16.10 -18.09
N ARG A 322 -4.52 15.81 -17.60
CA ARG A 322 -5.66 16.74 -17.62
C ARG A 322 -5.33 18.04 -16.87
N LYS A 323 -4.67 17.95 -15.72
CA LYS A 323 -4.45 19.09 -14.81
C LYS A 323 -3.01 19.55 -14.74
N ASN A 324 -2.13 18.99 -15.58
CA ASN A 324 -0.70 19.24 -15.57
C ASN A 324 -0.09 19.13 -14.16
N ILE A 325 -0.51 18.08 -13.43
CA ILE A 325 -0.06 17.86 -12.04
C ILE A 325 1.41 17.45 -12.07
N SER A 326 2.25 18.15 -11.32
CA SER A 326 3.67 17.85 -11.20
C SER A 326 4.14 18.02 -9.76
N LEU A 327 5.14 17.23 -9.38
CA LEU A 327 5.90 17.37 -8.15
C LEU A 327 7.39 17.69 -8.40
N ASP A 328 7.77 17.84 -9.67
CA ASP A 328 9.07 18.39 -10.07
C ASP A 328 9.22 19.87 -9.68
#